data_AF-A0A8H5S8E8-F1
#
_entry.id   AF-A0A8H5S8E8-F1
#
_cell.length_a   1.000
_cell.length_b   1.000
_cell.length_c   1.000
_cell.angle_alpha   90.00
_cell.angle_beta   90.00
_cell.angle_gamma   90.00
#
_symmetry.space_group_name_H-M   'P 1'
#
loop_
_entity.id
_entity.type
_entity.pdbx_description
1 polymer ?
#
loop_
_entity_poly.entity_id
_entity_poly.type
_entity_poly.pdbx_seq_one_letter_code
_entity_poly.pdbx_strand_id
1 'polypeptide(L)'
;MHASLAVALTYDRYLNTSLSSPRSLEECYHWSQSTALFNKKLREPVKTQDKDPIWGTAAALAVLTFSSPDAYRPEDSWPLKTGDDDLDWVSMISGKMSLWNMVDPLRNDSLFRVMAVTIAQMQAPLPEIGIDGIPEELAAVCRLNETSTPENPYFYAAHAVSRILYLPDSQVTTGQTQLFTHRIGGAFKELLLVRDPVALLLLYIWYRKAGRSIWWVELRARVECPAICLYIKRYHADEVAVHALLQSEITIG
;
A
#
# COMPACT_ATOMS: atom_id res chain seq x y z
N MET A 1 -11.31 19.65 -6.88
CA MET A 1 -10.28 20.38 -7.65
C MET A 1 -8.92 20.36 -6.94
N HIS A 2 -8.79 20.84 -5.69
CA HIS A 2 -7.51 20.85 -4.96
C HIS A 2 -6.82 19.47 -4.90
N ALA A 3 -7.54 18.38 -4.62
CA ALA A 3 -6.94 17.05 -4.56
C ALA A 3 -6.32 16.62 -5.90
N SER A 4 -7.00 16.90 -7.02
CA SER A 4 -6.50 16.61 -8.37
C SER A 4 -5.26 17.43 -8.72
N LEU A 5 -5.23 18.71 -8.33
CA LEU A 5 -4.06 19.58 -8.51
C LEU A 5 -2.87 19.08 -7.70
N ALA A 6 -3.09 18.70 -6.43
CA ALA A 6 -2.05 18.10 -5.61
C ALA A 6 -1.50 16.82 -6.25
N VAL A 7 -2.36 15.90 -6.71
CA VAL A 7 -1.92 14.67 -7.40
C VAL A 7 -1.11 14.99 -8.66
N ALA A 8 -1.55 15.98 -9.44
CA ALA A 8 -0.83 16.40 -10.65
C ALA A 8 0.56 16.95 -10.31
N LEU A 9 0.69 17.79 -9.28
CA LEU A 9 1.97 18.32 -8.81
C LEU A 9 2.88 17.23 -8.24
N THR A 10 2.34 16.26 -7.49
CA THR A 10 3.09 15.09 -7.02
C THR A 10 3.58 14.23 -8.20
N TYR A 11 2.76 14.04 -9.22
CA TYR A 11 3.16 13.30 -10.43
C TYR A 11 4.21 14.06 -11.25
N ASP A 12 4.09 15.37 -11.36
CA ASP A 12 5.12 16.22 -11.96
C ASP A 12 6.45 16.08 -11.21
N ARG A 13 6.42 16.14 -9.86
CA ARG A 13 7.60 15.90 -9.02
C ARG A 13 8.22 14.54 -9.28
N TYR A 14 7.41 13.50 -9.41
CA TYR A 14 7.85 12.13 -9.74
C TYR A 14 8.61 12.05 -11.07
N LEU A 15 8.15 12.76 -12.10
CA LEU A 15 8.77 12.74 -13.43
C LEU A 15 10.01 13.64 -13.52
N ASN A 16 9.97 14.81 -12.90
CA ASN A 16 10.88 15.92 -13.22
C ASN A 16 11.92 16.24 -12.16
N THR A 17 11.86 15.60 -10.99
CA THR A 17 12.75 15.95 -9.88
C THR A 17 13.53 14.75 -9.36
N SER A 18 14.67 15.03 -8.71
CA SER A 18 15.47 13.95 -8.14
C SER A 18 14.72 13.28 -6.99
N LEU A 19 15.11 12.03 -6.72
CA LEU A 19 14.51 11.16 -5.70
C LEU A 19 14.36 11.81 -4.32
N SER A 20 15.23 12.80 -4.01
CA SER A 20 15.30 13.49 -2.73
C SER A 20 14.65 14.88 -2.74
N SER A 21 13.93 15.24 -3.79
CA SER A 21 13.38 16.59 -3.91
C SER A 21 12.18 16.79 -3.00
N PRO A 22 12.16 17.89 -2.21
CA PRO A 22 11.05 18.19 -1.34
C PRO A 22 9.79 18.53 -2.13
N ARG A 23 8.63 18.34 -1.49
CA ARG A 23 7.34 18.81 -2.01
C ARG A 23 7.36 20.32 -2.23
N SER A 24 6.78 20.79 -3.32
CA SER A 24 6.65 22.22 -3.57
C SER A 24 5.65 22.86 -2.61
N LEU A 25 5.76 24.17 -2.41
CA LEU A 25 4.80 24.91 -1.58
C LEU A 25 3.36 24.79 -2.14
N GLU A 26 3.23 24.76 -3.46
CA GLU A 26 1.97 24.62 -4.17
C GLU A 26 1.37 23.22 -3.96
N GLU A 27 2.19 22.17 -4.03
CA GLU A 27 1.77 20.78 -3.75
C GLU A 27 1.22 20.69 -2.32
N CYS A 28 1.96 21.22 -1.34
CA CYS A 28 1.54 21.29 0.06
C CYS A 28 0.26 22.10 0.26
N TYR A 29 0.12 23.24 -0.43
CA TYR A 29 -1.07 24.08 -0.35
C TYR A 29 -2.31 23.35 -0.86
N HIS A 30 -2.25 22.77 -2.06
CA HIS A 30 -3.39 22.06 -2.64
C HIS A 30 -3.74 20.80 -1.84
N TRP A 31 -2.75 20.08 -1.32
CA TRP A 31 -3.03 18.95 -0.44
C TRP A 31 -3.74 19.41 0.83
N SER A 32 -3.18 20.37 1.57
CA SER A 32 -3.77 20.89 2.82
C SER A 32 -5.22 21.38 2.62
N GLN A 33 -5.46 22.16 1.56
CA GLN A 33 -6.81 22.62 1.22
C GLN A 33 -7.76 21.45 0.89
N SER A 34 -7.28 20.45 0.15
CA SER A 34 -8.10 19.29 -0.18
C SER A 34 -8.50 18.50 1.08
N THR A 35 -7.57 18.29 2.01
CA THR A 35 -7.84 17.62 3.30
C THR A 35 -8.83 18.42 4.14
N ALA A 36 -8.64 19.74 4.26
CA ALA A 36 -9.52 20.60 5.05
C ALA A 36 -10.96 20.63 4.49
N LEU A 37 -11.11 20.80 3.17
CA LEU A 37 -12.41 20.80 2.51
C LEU A 37 -13.09 19.43 2.58
N PHE A 38 -12.33 18.35 2.42
CA PHE A 38 -12.84 16.99 2.54
C PHE A 38 -13.37 16.71 3.94
N ASN A 39 -12.59 17.04 4.97
CA ASN A 39 -12.99 16.93 6.38
C ASN A 39 -14.23 17.77 6.70
N LYS A 40 -14.31 19.00 6.17
CA LYS A 40 -15.51 19.84 6.31
C LYS A 40 -16.73 19.15 5.69
N LYS A 41 -16.59 18.62 4.47
CA LYS A 41 -17.70 17.99 3.76
C LYS A 41 -18.20 16.72 4.45
N LEU A 42 -17.31 15.90 5.02
CA LEU A 42 -17.69 14.69 5.76
C LEU A 42 -18.45 14.96 7.06
N ARG A 43 -18.43 16.20 7.57
CA ARG A 43 -19.22 16.62 8.75
C ARG A 43 -20.63 17.07 8.40
N GLU A 44 -20.96 17.19 7.12
CA GLU A 44 -22.27 17.57 6.63
C GLU A 44 -23.04 16.33 6.14
N PRO A 45 -24.38 16.36 6.11
CA PRO A 45 -25.15 15.30 5.46
C PRO A 45 -24.74 15.09 4.00
N VAL A 46 -24.41 13.84 3.66
CA VAL A 46 -23.98 13.46 2.31
C VAL A 46 -25.21 13.26 1.41
N LYS A 47 -25.32 14.08 0.37
CA LYS A 47 -26.35 13.95 -0.67
C LYS A 47 -25.83 13.08 -1.82
N THR A 48 -26.73 12.58 -2.66
CA THR A 48 -26.37 11.73 -3.82
C THR A 48 -25.32 12.38 -4.73
N GLN A 49 -25.47 13.67 -5.03
CA GLN A 49 -24.51 14.43 -5.85
C GLN A 49 -23.11 14.57 -5.24
N ASP A 50 -22.98 14.37 -3.93
CA ASP A 50 -21.72 14.52 -3.21
C ASP A 50 -20.89 13.22 -3.24
N LYS A 51 -21.52 12.07 -3.54
CA LYS A 51 -20.91 10.74 -3.40
C LYS A 51 -19.68 10.53 -4.28
N ASP A 52 -19.75 10.87 -5.56
CA ASP A 52 -18.60 10.77 -6.47
C ASP A 52 -17.48 11.76 -6.13
N PRO A 53 -17.75 13.05 -5.88
CA PRO A 53 -16.72 13.96 -5.39
C PRO A 53 -16.03 13.49 -4.11
N ILE A 54 -16.78 12.92 -3.16
CA ILE A 54 -16.22 12.36 -1.93
C ILE A 54 -15.31 11.17 -2.26
N TRP A 55 -15.79 10.20 -3.04
CA TRP A 55 -14.98 9.02 -3.39
C TRP A 55 -13.72 9.38 -4.17
N GLY A 56 -13.84 10.27 -5.16
CA GLY A 56 -12.70 10.75 -5.95
C GLY A 56 -11.68 11.51 -5.10
N THR A 57 -12.14 12.34 -4.17
CA THR A 57 -11.24 13.06 -3.25
C THR A 57 -10.56 12.09 -2.29
N ALA A 58 -11.27 11.11 -1.73
CA ALA A 58 -10.69 10.08 -0.86
C ALA A 58 -9.65 9.22 -1.60
N ALA A 59 -9.91 8.85 -2.86
CA ALA A 59 -8.95 8.15 -3.70
C ALA A 59 -7.69 8.98 -3.97
N ALA A 60 -7.86 10.28 -4.29
CA ALA A 60 -6.73 11.19 -4.49
C ALA A 60 -5.91 11.37 -3.21
N LEU A 61 -6.56 11.54 -2.05
CA LEU A 61 -5.86 11.62 -0.76
C LEU A 61 -5.09 10.34 -0.44
N ALA A 62 -5.65 9.16 -0.72
CA ALA A 62 -4.92 7.90 -0.56
C ALA A 62 -3.67 7.84 -1.46
N VAL A 63 -3.76 8.28 -2.72
CA VAL A 63 -2.60 8.38 -3.62
C VAL A 63 -1.55 9.35 -3.07
N LEU A 64 -1.97 10.53 -2.60
CA LEU A 64 -1.07 11.56 -2.04
C LEU A 64 -0.35 11.06 -0.79
N THR A 65 -1.07 10.40 0.12
CA THR A 65 -0.49 9.81 1.32
C THR A 65 0.53 8.73 0.98
N PHE A 66 0.24 7.87 -0.01
CA PHE A 66 1.22 6.87 -0.47
C PHE A 66 2.46 7.50 -1.06
N SER A 67 2.29 8.45 -1.99
CA SER A 67 3.36 9.06 -2.78
C SER A 67 4.24 10.07 -2.02
N SER A 68 4.01 10.22 -0.72
CA SER A 68 4.70 11.20 0.10
C SER A 68 5.24 10.54 1.35
N PRO A 69 6.37 9.80 1.25
CA PRO A 69 7.05 9.29 2.43
C PRO A 69 7.50 10.44 3.34
N ASP A 70 7.52 10.18 4.64
CA ASP A 70 7.89 11.19 5.66
C ASP A 70 9.39 11.49 5.68
N ALA A 71 10.17 10.70 4.93
CA ALA A 71 11.62 10.81 4.82
C ALA A 71 12.06 10.73 3.36
N TYR A 72 13.18 11.41 3.07
CA TYR A 72 13.85 11.34 1.77
C TYR A 72 15.05 10.38 1.77
N ARG A 73 15.49 9.99 2.97
CA ARG A 73 16.61 9.08 3.19
C ARG A 73 16.12 7.81 3.86
N PRO A 74 16.65 6.63 3.50
CA PRO A 74 16.26 5.38 4.13
C PRO A 74 16.48 5.39 5.64
N GLU A 75 17.57 6.01 6.12
CA GLU A 75 17.91 6.01 7.55
C GLU A 75 16.91 6.81 8.41
N ASP A 76 16.25 7.79 7.81
CA ASP A 76 15.27 8.65 8.46
C ASP A 76 13.83 8.12 8.29
N SER A 77 13.67 7.01 7.57
CA SER A 77 12.37 6.43 7.21
C SER A 77 11.98 5.28 8.13
N TRP A 78 10.68 5.00 8.22
CA TRP A 78 10.20 3.75 8.79
C TRP A 78 10.73 2.56 7.95
N PRO A 79 11.14 1.42 8.55
CA PRO A 79 11.05 1.04 9.97
C PRO A 79 12.23 1.49 10.86
N LEU A 80 13.22 2.20 10.33
CA LEU A 80 14.40 2.65 11.11
C LEU A 80 14.12 3.83 12.03
N LYS A 81 13.23 4.74 11.63
CA LYS A 81 12.78 5.87 12.46
C LYS A 81 12.06 5.35 13.72
N THR A 82 12.35 6.00 14.84
CA THR A 82 11.64 5.83 16.11
C THR A 82 10.58 6.93 16.24
N GLY A 83 9.30 6.59 16.33
CA GLY A 83 8.19 7.54 16.51
C GLY A 83 6.81 6.86 16.47
N ASP A 84 5.76 7.64 16.75
CA ASP A 84 4.38 7.13 16.87
C ASP A 84 3.61 7.09 15.53
N ASP A 85 4.11 7.73 14.48
CA ASP A 85 3.46 7.83 13.16
C ASP A 85 3.69 6.58 12.27
N ASP A 86 3.82 5.41 12.90
CA ASP A 86 4.11 4.16 12.20
C ASP A 86 2.88 3.71 11.39
N LEU A 87 2.98 3.78 10.05
CA LEU A 87 1.98 3.28 9.08
C LEU A 87 0.70 4.13 8.90
N ASP A 88 0.77 5.45 9.04
CA ASP A 88 -0.36 6.36 8.78
C ASP A 88 -1.03 6.16 7.40
N TRP A 89 -0.22 5.79 6.40
CA TRP A 89 -0.72 5.49 5.06
C TRP A 89 -1.66 4.28 5.04
N VAL A 90 -1.43 3.26 5.88
CA VAL A 90 -2.30 2.09 6.03
C VAL A 90 -3.64 2.50 6.64
N SER A 91 -3.59 3.34 7.68
CA SER A 91 -4.77 3.90 8.33
C SER A 91 -5.61 4.73 7.35
N MET A 92 -4.96 5.49 6.46
CA MET A 92 -5.64 6.27 5.42
C MET A 92 -6.39 5.40 4.40
N ILE A 93 -5.80 4.29 3.94
CA ILE A 93 -6.49 3.35 3.02
C ILE A 93 -7.74 2.77 3.70
N SER A 94 -7.60 2.35 4.95
CA SER A 94 -8.72 1.84 5.74
C SER A 94 -9.82 2.90 5.89
N GLY A 95 -9.42 4.16 6.13
CA GLY A 95 -10.32 5.30 6.19
C GLY A 95 -11.11 5.52 4.90
N LYS A 96 -10.47 5.40 3.72
CA LYS A 96 -11.17 5.44 2.43
C LYS A 96 -12.22 4.34 2.33
N MET A 97 -11.87 3.10 2.70
CA MET A 97 -12.78 1.96 2.60
C MET A 97 -13.97 2.06 3.55
N SER A 98 -13.86 2.78 4.67
CA SER A 98 -15.00 3.08 5.54
C SER A 98 -16.12 3.87 4.84
N LEU A 99 -15.79 4.62 3.78
CA LEU A 99 -16.76 5.40 3.01
C LEU A 99 -17.55 4.55 2.02
N TRP A 100 -17.15 3.29 1.79
CA TRP A 100 -17.70 2.40 0.76
C TRP A 100 -19.24 2.36 0.79
N ASN A 101 -19.81 2.03 1.95
CA ASN A 101 -21.26 1.90 2.10
C ASN A 101 -22.00 3.24 1.94
N MET A 102 -21.34 4.34 2.32
CA MET A 102 -21.93 5.68 2.24
C MET A 102 -22.02 6.17 0.80
N VAL A 103 -20.93 6.02 0.04
CA VAL A 103 -20.82 6.56 -1.32
C VAL A 103 -21.27 5.58 -2.40
N ASP A 104 -21.14 4.27 -2.16
CA ASP A 104 -21.37 3.20 -3.13
C ASP A 104 -20.79 3.56 -4.51
N PRO A 105 -19.49 3.37 -4.75
CA PRO A 105 -18.85 3.77 -6.00
C PRO A 105 -19.29 2.91 -7.20
N LEU A 106 -20.07 1.84 -6.98
CA LEU A 106 -20.58 0.96 -8.02
C LEU A 106 -22.06 1.18 -8.34
N ARG A 107 -22.72 2.13 -7.66
CA ARG A 107 -24.11 2.51 -7.97
C ARG A 107 -24.27 2.89 -9.45
N ASN A 108 -25.48 2.67 -9.96
CA ASN A 108 -25.76 2.76 -11.40
C ASN A 108 -25.42 4.12 -12.03
N ASP A 109 -25.55 5.22 -11.27
CA ASP A 109 -25.31 6.60 -11.69
C ASP A 109 -23.91 7.12 -11.33
N SER A 110 -23.01 6.29 -10.79
CA SER A 110 -21.64 6.72 -10.45
C SER A 110 -20.72 6.77 -11.65
N LEU A 111 -19.92 7.83 -11.72
CA LEU A 111 -18.79 7.95 -12.64
C LEU A 111 -17.72 6.88 -12.39
N PHE A 112 -17.62 6.35 -11.17
CA PHE A 112 -16.62 5.34 -10.79
C PHE A 112 -17.03 3.91 -11.09
N ARG A 113 -18.24 3.69 -11.62
CA ARG A 113 -18.68 2.36 -12.04
C ARG A 113 -17.77 1.74 -13.10
N VAL A 114 -17.07 2.56 -13.89
CA VAL A 114 -16.03 2.11 -14.84
C VAL A 114 -14.89 1.35 -14.15
N MET A 115 -14.69 1.54 -12.84
CA MET A 115 -13.69 0.84 -12.03
C MET A 115 -14.17 -0.49 -11.46
N ALA A 116 -15.34 -1.00 -11.85
CA ALA A 116 -15.89 -2.25 -11.34
C ALA A 116 -14.92 -3.43 -11.45
N VAL A 117 -14.24 -3.58 -12.59
CA VAL A 117 -13.23 -4.64 -12.80
C VAL A 117 -12.07 -4.49 -11.81
N THR A 118 -11.54 -3.27 -11.69
CA THR A 118 -10.44 -2.97 -10.76
C THR A 118 -10.85 -3.28 -9.32
N ILE A 119 -12.04 -2.85 -8.90
CA ILE A 119 -12.59 -3.11 -7.57
C ILE A 119 -12.75 -4.61 -7.32
N ALA A 120 -13.27 -5.35 -8.29
CA ALA A 120 -13.43 -6.81 -8.18
C ALA A 120 -12.08 -7.50 -7.98
N GLN A 121 -11.00 -7.01 -8.61
CA GLN A 121 -9.65 -7.50 -8.36
C GLN A 121 -9.15 -7.18 -6.95
N MET A 122 -9.45 -5.98 -6.41
CA MET A 122 -9.09 -5.61 -5.02
C MET A 122 -9.77 -6.51 -3.98
N GLN A 123 -10.96 -7.00 -4.32
CA GLN A 123 -11.80 -7.84 -3.46
C GLN A 123 -11.75 -9.32 -3.84
N ALA A 124 -10.82 -9.70 -4.72
CA ALA A 124 -10.74 -11.06 -5.21
C ALA A 124 -10.57 -12.04 -4.03
N PRO A 125 -11.34 -13.14 -3.99
CA PRO A 125 -11.29 -14.09 -2.88
C PRO A 125 -9.87 -14.68 -2.79
N LEU A 126 -9.39 -14.91 -1.58
CA LEU A 126 -8.16 -15.64 -1.30
C LEU A 126 -8.53 -17.04 -0.76
N PRO A 127 -7.65 -18.05 -0.87
CA PRO A 127 -7.87 -19.35 -0.26
C PRO A 127 -8.19 -19.24 1.23
N GLU A 128 -8.94 -20.20 1.78
CA GLU A 128 -9.25 -20.28 3.22
C GLU A 128 -8.37 -21.32 3.94
N ILE A 129 -7.62 -22.13 3.19
CA ILE A 129 -6.69 -23.13 3.71
C ILE A 129 -5.55 -23.37 2.71
N GLY A 130 -4.41 -23.81 3.22
CA GLY A 130 -3.27 -24.26 2.43
C GLY A 130 -2.41 -23.13 1.87
N ILE A 131 -1.54 -23.50 0.93
CA ILE A 131 -0.49 -22.62 0.38
C ILE A 131 -0.58 -22.45 -1.14
N ASP A 132 -1.75 -22.70 -1.72
CA ASP A 132 -1.95 -22.62 -3.18
C ASP A 132 -1.48 -21.26 -3.75
N GLY A 133 -0.58 -21.32 -4.72
CA GLY A 133 0.04 -20.16 -5.37
C GLY A 133 1.15 -19.45 -4.58
N ILE A 134 1.45 -19.86 -3.34
CA ILE A 134 2.56 -19.31 -2.55
C ILE A 134 3.86 -20.05 -2.91
N PRO A 135 4.97 -19.34 -3.24
CA PRO A 135 6.27 -19.97 -3.45
C PRO A 135 6.73 -20.74 -2.20
N GLU A 136 7.38 -21.89 -2.37
CA GLU A 136 7.75 -22.78 -1.27
C GLU A 136 8.62 -22.08 -0.22
N GLU A 137 9.59 -21.28 -0.66
CA GLU A 137 10.48 -20.54 0.24
C GLU A 137 9.72 -19.47 1.03
N LEU A 138 8.73 -18.81 0.41
CA LEU A 138 7.90 -17.82 1.07
C LEU A 138 6.94 -18.48 2.07
N ALA A 139 6.35 -19.62 1.71
CA ALA A 139 5.51 -20.41 2.60
C ALA A 139 6.31 -20.87 3.84
N ALA A 140 7.54 -21.34 3.65
CA ALA A 140 8.42 -21.76 4.73
C ALA A 140 8.73 -20.61 5.71
N VAL A 141 9.10 -19.43 5.21
CA VAL A 141 9.37 -18.24 6.05
C VAL A 141 8.13 -17.76 6.79
N CYS A 142 6.96 -17.82 6.15
CA CYS A 142 5.67 -17.51 6.79
C CYS A 142 5.16 -18.62 7.71
N ARG A 143 5.88 -19.75 7.83
CA ARG A 143 5.48 -20.94 8.59
C ARG A 143 4.09 -21.46 8.17
N LEU A 144 3.86 -21.48 6.87
CA LEU A 144 2.65 -21.98 6.23
C LEU A 144 2.87 -23.38 5.66
N ASN A 145 1.80 -24.17 5.64
CA ASN A 145 1.74 -25.50 5.05
C ASN A 145 0.31 -25.78 4.54
N GLU A 146 0.09 -26.96 3.96
CA GLU A 146 -1.21 -27.35 3.37
C GLU A 146 -2.41 -27.32 4.32
N THR A 147 -2.18 -27.32 5.63
CA THR A 147 -3.24 -27.25 6.65
C THR A 147 -3.36 -25.87 7.30
N SER A 148 -2.51 -24.92 6.91
CA SER A 148 -2.52 -23.56 7.45
C SER A 148 -3.77 -22.82 7.02
N THR A 149 -4.28 -21.98 7.90
CA THR A 149 -5.54 -21.27 7.77
C THR A 149 -5.33 -19.79 8.17
N PRO A 150 -6.34 -18.91 8.01
CA PRO A 150 -6.26 -17.48 8.36
C PRO A 150 -5.90 -17.14 9.81
N GLU A 151 -5.86 -18.12 10.72
CA GLU A 151 -5.34 -17.98 12.08
C GLU A 151 -3.84 -17.66 12.10
N ASN A 152 -3.09 -18.07 11.07
CA ASN A 152 -1.70 -17.62 10.90
C ASN A 152 -1.71 -16.15 10.41
N PRO A 153 -1.04 -15.23 11.13
CA PRO A 153 -1.12 -13.80 10.82
C PRO A 153 -0.51 -13.42 9.46
N TYR A 154 0.35 -14.26 8.87
CA TYR A 154 0.93 -14.03 7.55
C TYR A 154 0.05 -14.54 6.40
N PHE A 155 -0.95 -15.37 6.69
CA PHE A 155 -1.67 -16.18 5.70
C PHE A 155 -2.20 -15.36 4.52
N TYR A 156 -3.05 -14.36 4.80
CA TYR A 156 -3.62 -13.55 3.72
C TYR A 156 -2.62 -12.62 3.06
N ALA A 157 -1.61 -12.13 3.78
CA ALA A 157 -0.58 -11.27 3.22
C ALA A 157 0.31 -12.04 2.23
N ALA A 158 0.70 -13.27 2.59
CA ALA A 158 1.46 -14.18 1.72
C ALA A 158 0.68 -14.57 0.47
N HIS A 159 -0.60 -14.94 0.62
CA HIS A 159 -1.49 -15.21 -0.52
C HIS A 159 -1.66 -13.99 -1.43
N ALA A 160 -1.90 -12.81 -0.85
CA ALA A 160 -2.14 -11.59 -1.60
C ALA A 160 -0.89 -11.13 -2.37
N VAL A 161 0.29 -11.19 -1.77
CA VAL A 161 1.54 -10.80 -2.46
C VAL A 161 1.84 -11.80 -3.59
N SER A 162 1.67 -13.10 -3.34
CA SER A 162 1.95 -14.18 -4.30
C SER A 162 1.18 -14.04 -5.61
N ARG A 163 -0.02 -13.43 -5.59
CA ARG A 163 -0.81 -13.17 -6.80
C ARG A 163 -0.15 -12.25 -7.82
N ILE A 164 0.75 -11.36 -7.38
CA ILE A 164 1.42 -10.40 -8.25
C ILE A 164 2.87 -10.75 -8.54
N LEU A 165 3.50 -11.65 -7.77
CA LEU A 165 4.92 -12.00 -7.87
C LEU A 165 5.33 -12.33 -9.31
N TYR A 166 4.60 -13.25 -9.94
CA TYR A 166 4.97 -13.82 -11.24
C TYR A 166 4.33 -13.11 -12.44
N LEU A 167 3.58 -12.04 -12.22
CA LEU A 167 3.04 -11.25 -13.32
C LEU A 167 4.16 -10.42 -13.95
N PRO A 168 4.20 -10.27 -15.29
CA PRO A 168 5.04 -9.26 -15.91
C PRO A 168 4.65 -7.87 -15.40
N ASP A 169 5.61 -6.97 -15.19
CA ASP A 169 5.34 -5.62 -14.65
C ASP A 169 4.28 -4.86 -15.47
N SER A 170 4.31 -5.00 -16.80
CA SER A 170 3.30 -4.43 -17.72
C SER A 170 1.86 -4.92 -17.48
N GLN A 171 1.66 -6.02 -16.75
CA GLN A 171 0.36 -6.62 -16.46
C GLN A 171 -0.09 -6.39 -15.01
N VAL A 172 0.77 -5.82 -14.15
CA VAL A 172 0.42 -5.52 -12.76
C VAL A 172 -0.52 -4.31 -12.74
N THR A 173 -1.72 -4.52 -12.24
CA THR A 173 -2.76 -3.48 -12.15
C THR A 173 -2.89 -2.91 -10.74
N THR A 174 -3.48 -1.71 -10.63
CA THR A 174 -3.87 -1.13 -9.34
C THR A 174 -4.80 -2.05 -8.55
N GLY A 175 -5.71 -2.76 -9.21
CA GLY A 175 -6.66 -3.66 -8.54
C GLY A 175 -5.95 -4.80 -7.82
N GLN A 176 -5.03 -5.47 -8.51
CA GLN A 176 -4.26 -6.58 -7.95
C GLN A 176 -3.31 -6.13 -6.83
N THR A 177 -2.63 -4.99 -6.99
CA THR A 177 -1.71 -4.48 -5.95
C THR A 177 -2.45 -4.07 -4.68
N GLN A 178 -3.67 -3.54 -4.81
CA GLN A 178 -4.49 -3.18 -3.67
C GLN A 178 -5.01 -4.39 -2.87
N LEU A 179 -5.04 -5.60 -3.44
CA LEU A 179 -5.46 -6.79 -2.69
C LEU A 179 -4.61 -6.97 -1.42
N PHE A 180 -3.29 -6.79 -1.51
CA PHE A 180 -2.38 -6.86 -0.37
C PHE A 180 -2.66 -5.78 0.67
N THR A 181 -2.82 -4.52 0.25
CA THR A 181 -3.05 -3.39 1.17
C THR A 181 -4.36 -3.52 1.94
N HIS A 182 -5.39 -4.13 1.34
CA HIS A 182 -6.65 -4.44 2.02
C HIS A 182 -6.52 -5.56 3.06
N ARG A 183 -5.44 -6.35 3.04
CA ARG A 183 -5.14 -7.37 4.05
C ARG A 183 -4.24 -6.86 5.18
N ILE A 184 -3.80 -5.59 5.13
CA ILE A 184 -3.06 -4.98 6.24
C ILE A 184 -4.05 -4.56 7.33
N GLY A 185 -4.40 -5.52 8.19
CA GLY A 185 -5.27 -5.33 9.35
C GLY A 185 -5.02 -6.41 10.40
N GLY A 186 -5.73 -6.31 11.53
CA GLY A 186 -5.67 -7.30 12.61
C GLY A 186 -4.23 -7.65 13.02
N ALA A 187 -3.99 -8.95 13.24
CA ALA A 187 -2.69 -9.45 13.70
C ALA A 187 -1.52 -9.13 12.75
N PHE A 188 -1.75 -9.08 11.43
CA PHE A 188 -0.68 -8.72 10.49
C PHE A 188 -0.24 -7.25 10.63
N LYS A 189 -1.18 -6.34 10.87
CA LYS A 189 -0.86 -4.93 11.13
C LYS A 189 -0.04 -4.80 12.42
N GLU A 190 -0.39 -5.53 13.48
CA GLU A 190 0.37 -5.53 14.73
C GLU A 190 1.82 -6.00 14.52
N LEU A 191 2.02 -7.03 13.70
CA LEU A 191 3.36 -7.49 13.33
C LEU A 191 4.18 -6.41 12.60
N LEU A 192 3.58 -5.65 11.70
CA LEU A 192 4.25 -4.53 11.06
C LEU A 192 4.61 -3.43 12.09
N LEU A 193 3.71 -3.10 13.02
CA LEU A 193 3.98 -2.09 14.06
C LEU A 193 5.17 -2.48 14.94
N VAL A 194 5.28 -3.75 15.31
CA VAL A 194 6.45 -4.27 16.05
C VAL A 194 7.64 -4.63 15.16
N ARG A 195 7.57 -4.31 13.86
CA ARG A 195 8.65 -4.46 12.88
C ARG A 195 9.14 -5.91 12.73
N ASP A 196 8.20 -6.86 12.81
CA ASP A 196 8.48 -8.29 12.60
C ASP A 196 9.16 -8.52 11.24
N PRO A 197 10.26 -9.30 11.18
CA PRO A 197 11.07 -9.45 9.97
C PRO A 197 10.31 -10.12 8.81
N VAL A 198 9.37 -11.03 9.09
CA VAL A 198 8.57 -11.71 8.07
C VAL A 198 7.48 -10.78 7.53
N ALA A 199 6.83 -10.02 8.40
CA ALA A 199 5.86 -9.00 7.97
C ALA A 199 6.53 -7.91 7.12
N LEU A 200 7.71 -7.44 7.54
CA LEU A 200 8.53 -6.49 6.77
C LEU A 200 8.97 -7.07 5.42
N LEU A 201 9.34 -8.36 5.36
CA LEU A 201 9.67 -9.03 4.11
C LEU A 201 8.49 -9.06 3.14
N LEU A 202 7.28 -9.41 3.62
CA LEU A 202 6.08 -9.43 2.78
C LEU A 202 5.74 -8.04 2.22
N LEU A 203 5.85 -7.00 3.06
CA LEU A 203 5.68 -5.61 2.62
C LEU A 203 6.76 -5.18 1.62
N TYR A 204 8.02 -5.61 1.84
CA TYR A 204 9.13 -5.37 0.91
C TYR A 204 8.88 -6.00 -0.45
N ILE A 205 8.48 -7.28 -0.50
CA ILE A 205 8.16 -7.97 -1.76
C ILE A 205 7.03 -7.24 -2.49
N TRP A 206 5.98 -6.83 -1.77
CA TRP A 206 4.89 -6.05 -2.34
C TRP A 206 5.39 -4.71 -2.92
N TYR A 207 6.19 -3.96 -2.17
CA TYR A 207 6.75 -2.69 -2.65
C TYR A 207 7.61 -2.87 -3.91
N ARG A 208 8.48 -3.89 -3.93
CA ARG A 208 9.35 -4.19 -5.07
C ARG A 208 8.55 -4.48 -6.32
N LYS A 209 7.43 -5.20 -6.20
CA LYS A 209 6.59 -5.55 -7.35
C LYS A 209 5.67 -4.42 -7.78
N ALA A 210 4.89 -3.88 -6.83
CA ALA A 210 3.94 -2.81 -7.11
C ALA A 210 4.63 -1.50 -7.53
N GLY A 211 5.77 -1.16 -6.93
CA GLY A 211 6.51 0.07 -7.21
C GLY A 211 7.04 0.16 -8.64
N ARG A 212 7.32 -0.96 -9.32
CA ARG A 212 7.75 -0.94 -10.73
C ARG A 212 6.65 -0.60 -11.71
N SER A 213 5.40 -0.77 -11.29
CA SER A 213 4.23 -0.67 -12.17
C SER A 213 3.34 0.51 -11.79
N ILE A 214 3.43 0.98 -10.55
CA ILE A 214 2.54 1.98 -9.96
C ILE A 214 3.36 3.12 -9.36
N TRP A 215 3.40 4.25 -10.07
CA TRP A 215 4.28 5.39 -9.74
C TRP A 215 4.13 5.91 -8.29
N TRP A 216 2.90 5.95 -7.77
CA TRP A 216 2.65 6.47 -6.42
C TRP A 216 3.09 5.50 -5.33
N VAL A 217 3.21 4.21 -5.63
CA VAL A 217 3.84 3.22 -4.74
C VAL A 217 5.35 3.36 -4.82
N GLU A 218 5.89 3.58 -6.02
CA GLU A 218 7.32 3.69 -6.26
C GLU A 218 7.99 4.77 -5.39
N LEU A 219 7.37 5.94 -5.28
CA LEU A 219 7.90 7.06 -4.49
C LEU A 219 8.19 6.68 -3.03
N ARG A 220 7.33 5.88 -2.40
CA ARG A 220 7.54 5.36 -1.05
C ARG A 220 8.49 4.17 -1.04
N ALA A 221 8.33 3.24 -1.98
CA ALA A 221 9.19 2.06 -2.10
C ALA A 221 10.68 2.43 -2.24
N ARG A 222 11.00 3.50 -2.97
CA ARG A 222 12.37 4.03 -3.15
C ARG A 222 13.07 4.39 -1.83
N VAL A 223 12.31 4.71 -0.79
CA VAL A 223 12.85 5.08 0.53
C VAL A 223 12.67 3.93 1.53
N GLU A 224 11.48 3.31 1.58
CA GLU A 224 11.17 2.30 2.58
C GLU A 224 11.77 0.92 2.27
N CYS A 225 11.95 0.54 1.00
CA CYS A 225 12.63 -0.72 0.67
C CYS A 225 14.06 -0.79 1.22
N PRO A 226 14.95 0.19 0.95
CA PRO A 226 16.28 0.17 1.55
C PRO A 226 16.23 0.34 3.07
N ALA A 227 15.26 1.06 3.63
CA ALA A 227 15.09 1.16 5.08
C ALA A 227 14.75 -0.20 5.72
N ILE A 228 13.84 -0.97 5.11
CA ILE A 228 13.49 -2.34 5.51
C ILE A 228 14.74 -3.24 5.44
N CYS A 229 15.49 -3.20 4.33
CA CYS A 229 16.72 -4.00 4.20
C CYS A 229 17.75 -3.67 5.29
N LEU A 230 17.97 -2.37 5.55
CA LEU A 230 18.89 -1.91 6.60
C LEU A 230 18.42 -2.32 8.00
N TYR A 231 17.12 -2.23 8.27
CA TYR A 231 16.53 -2.64 9.55
C TYR A 231 16.71 -4.13 9.80
N ILE A 232 16.31 -4.98 8.84
CA ILE A 232 16.45 -6.44 8.95
C ILE A 232 17.94 -6.81 9.11
N LYS A 233 18.85 -6.18 8.35
CA LYS A 233 20.29 -6.40 8.50
C LYS A 233 20.83 -6.01 9.87
N ARG A 234 20.30 -4.96 10.49
CA ARG A 234 20.79 -4.45 11.78
C ARG A 234 20.23 -5.23 12.96
N TYR A 235 18.95 -5.61 12.92
CA TYR A 235 18.23 -6.12 14.10
C TYR A 235 17.81 -7.59 13.98
N HIS A 236 17.89 -8.19 12.78
CA HIS A 236 17.49 -9.57 12.50
C HIS A 236 18.55 -10.27 11.64
N ALA A 237 19.83 -10.12 12.00
CA ALA A 237 20.94 -10.67 11.23
C ALA A 237 20.98 -12.22 11.23
N ASP A 238 20.33 -12.83 12.21
CA ASP A 238 20.19 -14.27 12.43
C ASP A 238 19.05 -14.91 11.61
N GLU A 239 18.13 -14.11 11.04
CA GLU A 239 17.02 -14.58 10.22
C GLU A 239 17.47 -14.96 8.79
N VAL A 240 18.27 -16.02 8.67
CA VAL A 240 18.93 -16.44 7.42
C VAL A 240 17.96 -16.59 6.25
N ALA A 241 16.78 -17.17 6.49
CA ALA A 241 15.79 -17.40 5.43
C ALA A 241 15.16 -16.10 4.92
N VAL A 242 14.96 -15.11 5.82
CA VAL A 242 14.49 -13.77 5.44
C VAL A 242 15.54 -13.07 4.59
N HIS A 243 16.82 -13.12 4.98
CA HIS A 243 17.92 -12.55 4.20
C HIS A 243 18.06 -13.18 2.81
N ALA A 244 17.91 -14.50 2.71
CA ALA A 244 17.94 -15.20 1.44
C ALA A 244 16.84 -14.69 0.49
N LEU A 245 15.62 -14.51 0.98
CA LEU A 245 14.51 -14.01 0.17
C LEU A 245 14.68 -12.54 -0.24
N LEU A 246 15.24 -11.68 0.61
CA LEU A 246 15.57 -10.29 0.26
C LEU A 246 16.56 -10.16 -0.91
N GLN A 247 17.37 -11.19 -1.13
CA GLN A 247 18.40 -11.25 -2.18
C GLN A 247 18.02 -12.14 -3.37
N SER A 248 16.82 -12.73 -3.35
CA SER A 248 16.38 -13.71 -4.35
C SER A 248 15.77 -13.07 -5.60
N GLU A 249 15.69 -13.82 -6.70
CA GLU A 249 14.98 -13.38 -7.90
C GLU A 249 13.48 -13.13 -7.67
N ILE A 250 12.87 -13.76 -6.65
CA ILE A 250 11.49 -13.50 -6.24
C ILE A 250 11.28 -12.03 -5.81
N THR A 251 12.32 -11.38 -5.31
CA THR A 251 12.32 -9.96 -4.93
C THR A 251 13.04 -9.05 -5.93
N ILE A 252 13.94 -9.60 -6.76
CA ILE A 252 14.79 -8.86 -7.70
C ILE A 252 14.21 -8.84 -9.12
N GLY A 253 13.38 -9.81 -9.47
CA GLY A 253 12.63 -9.91 -10.72
C GLY A 253 11.58 -8.83 -10.90
#